data_AF-A0AAD2Q147-F1
#
_entry.id   AF-A0AAD2Q147-F1
#
_cell.length_a   1.000
_cell.length_b   1.000
_cell.length_c   1.000
_cell.angle_alpha   90.00
_cell.angle_beta   90.00
_cell.angle_gamma   90.00
#
_symmetry.space_group_name_H-M   'P 1'
#
loop_
_entity.id
_entity.type
_entity.pdbx_description
1 polymer ?
#
loop_
_entity_poly.entity_id
_entity_poly.type
_entity_poly.pdbx_seq_one_letter_code
_entity_poly.pdbx_strand_id
1 'polypeptide(L)'
;MERRRLDLHRFLQRLSSHPTLQRSTLVRAFFESTEWHVQMHQHAAHPPHAEPTPGIIDNISDTLLNAFSRMRKPDERFLSMREGVDQFEEGLVVAERIWNRVRNRTSDLTADYHDLAVAVQGLGFLESGITDPLNNFSNTLLEFSALLRHTSQTSLDPFLIHLHSLLAYSHANRAVMRLRDQKQLDFEELSDYLAGVTADRDRLSAVISGHAGSTGLGLGSYIKDRVEALRGADDDRSRVEKMRKLDIKIKELQDAVTTAHETSDAFSDETLREQNVFQYAKEAEMKEMLGGLADGQIEFYKSAMEEWERIIPLIQRIRVHP
;
A
#
# COMPACT_ATOMS: atom_id res chain seq x y z
N MET A 1 2.89 -23.87 1.77
CA MET A 1 2.38 -23.68 3.15
C MET A 1 3.29 -22.78 3.97
N GLU A 2 4.61 -22.97 3.91
CA GLU A 2 5.57 -22.20 4.73
C GLU A 2 5.59 -20.69 4.47
N ARG A 3 5.64 -20.24 3.20
CA ARG A 3 5.54 -18.81 2.85
C ARG A 3 4.31 -18.13 3.45
N ARG A 4 3.13 -18.75 3.30
CA ARG A 4 1.87 -18.24 3.86
C ARG A 4 1.93 -18.16 5.40
N ARG A 5 2.55 -19.13 6.06
CA ARG A 5 2.73 -19.13 7.52
C ARG A 5 3.59 -17.94 7.96
N LEU A 6 4.69 -17.69 7.27
CA LEU A 6 5.60 -16.57 7.55
C LEU A 6 4.94 -15.21 7.28
N ASP A 7 4.23 -15.07 6.16
CA ASP A 7 3.47 -13.85 5.84
C ASP A 7 2.39 -13.57 6.89
N LEU A 8 1.64 -14.60 7.31
CA LEU A 8 0.65 -14.47 8.36
C LEU A 8 1.28 -14.09 9.70
N HIS A 9 2.41 -14.69 10.05
CA HIS A 9 3.13 -14.37 11.28
C HIS A 9 3.50 -12.88 11.34
N ARG A 10 4.08 -12.34 10.26
CA ARG A 10 4.44 -10.92 10.14
C ARG A 10 3.22 -10.02 10.20
N PHE A 11 2.15 -10.40 9.51
CA PHE A 11 0.89 -9.67 9.56
C PHE A 11 0.38 -9.55 11.00
N LEU A 12 0.37 -10.65 11.76
CA LEU A 12 -0.05 -10.64 13.15
C LEU A 12 0.92 -9.84 14.04
N GLN A 13 2.23 -9.89 13.79
CA GLN A 13 3.21 -9.05 14.50
C GLN A 13 2.94 -7.56 14.27
N ARG A 14 2.66 -7.13 13.03
CA ARG A 14 2.26 -5.74 12.71
C ARG A 14 0.99 -5.34 13.44
N LEU A 15 -0.04 -6.19 13.45
CA LEU A 15 -1.27 -5.94 14.19
C LEU A 15 -1.01 -5.76 15.70
N SER A 16 -0.18 -6.62 16.28
CA SER A 16 0.13 -6.60 17.71
C SER A 16 1.02 -5.43 18.14
N SER A 17 1.86 -4.90 17.24
CA SER A 17 2.73 -3.75 17.51
C SER A 17 2.04 -2.41 17.21
N HIS A 18 0.99 -2.42 16.39
CA HIS A 18 0.27 -1.22 16.03
C HIS A 18 -0.51 -0.66 17.24
N PRO A 19 -0.37 0.65 17.58
CA PRO A 19 -0.95 1.24 18.79
C PRO A 19 -2.47 1.07 18.87
N THR A 20 -3.19 1.32 17.77
CA THR A 20 -4.66 1.18 17.70
C THR A 20 -5.12 -0.27 17.49
N LEU A 21 -4.62 -0.96 16.47
CA LEU A 21 -5.11 -2.30 16.07
C LEU A 21 -4.94 -3.36 17.17
N GLN A 22 -3.86 -3.31 17.97
CA GLN A 22 -3.66 -4.26 19.08
C GLN A 22 -4.78 -4.19 20.14
N ARG A 23 -5.48 -3.05 20.23
CA ARG A 23 -6.59 -2.84 21.18
C ARG A 23 -7.95 -3.11 20.57
N SER A 24 -8.01 -3.47 19.28
CA SER A 24 -9.26 -3.77 18.59
C SER A 24 -9.95 -4.96 19.24
N THR A 25 -11.24 -4.78 19.57
CA THR A 25 -12.09 -5.85 20.08
C THR A 25 -12.24 -6.97 19.07
N LEU A 26 -12.27 -6.65 17.78
CA LEU A 26 -12.33 -7.63 16.69
C LEU A 26 -11.07 -8.51 16.65
N VAL A 27 -9.88 -7.90 16.81
CA VAL A 27 -8.61 -8.65 16.83
C VAL A 27 -8.54 -9.57 18.05
N ARG A 28 -8.95 -9.09 19.23
CA ARG A 28 -9.03 -9.93 20.44
C ARG A 28 -10.00 -11.09 20.26
N ALA A 29 -11.20 -10.78 19.75
CA ALA A 29 -12.22 -11.78 19.46
C ALA A 29 -11.73 -12.83 18.46
N PHE A 30 -10.98 -12.43 17.42
CA PHE A 30 -10.37 -13.36 16.48
C PHE A 30 -9.41 -14.37 17.14
N PHE A 31 -8.66 -13.95 18.17
CA PHE A 31 -7.73 -14.84 18.88
C PHE A 31 -8.38 -15.67 19.99
N GLU A 32 -9.44 -15.16 20.63
CA GLU A 32 -10.04 -15.75 21.83
C GLU A 32 -11.31 -16.56 21.54
N SER A 33 -11.99 -16.29 20.44
CA SER A 33 -13.29 -16.88 20.15
C SER A 33 -13.21 -18.32 19.66
N THR A 34 -14.03 -19.19 20.25
CA THR A 34 -14.30 -20.53 19.73
C THR A 34 -15.37 -20.52 18.63
N GLU A 35 -16.10 -19.42 18.47
CA GLU A 35 -17.27 -19.25 17.57
C GLU A 35 -17.10 -18.02 16.67
N TRP A 36 -15.95 -17.93 15.98
CA TRP A 36 -15.59 -16.78 15.13
C TRP A 36 -16.68 -16.43 14.09
N HIS A 37 -17.31 -17.43 13.48
CA HIS A 37 -18.36 -17.23 12.48
C HIS A 37 -19.57 -16.45 13.04
N VAL A 38 -19.97 -16.70 14.29
CA VAL A 38 -21.09 -16.02 14.93
C VAL A 38 -20.75 -14.55 15.18
N GLN A 39 -19.55 -14.28 15.69
CA GLN A 39 -19.08 -12.91 15.93
C GLN A 39 -18.95 -12.12 14.63
N MET A 40 -18.43 -12.75 13.57
CA MET A 40 -18.31 -12.10 12.27
C MET A 40 -19.69 -11.80 11.66
N HIS A 41 -20.66 -12.71 11.78
CA HIS A 41 -22.03 -12.45 11.35
C HIS A 41 -22.67 -11.31 12.13
N GLN A 42 -22.45 -11.23 13.45
CA GLN A 42 -22.94 -10.12 14.27
C GLN A 42 -22.31 -8.78 13.88
N HIS A 43 -20.99 -8.77 13.66
CA HIS A 43 -20.26 -7.58 13.24
C HIS A 43 -20.65 -7.11 11.83
N ALA A 44 -20.91 -8.05 10.91
CA ALA A 44 -21.40 -7.73 9.57
C ALA A 44 -22.84 -7.21 9.57
N ALA A 45 -23.69 -7.72 10.48
CA ALA A 45 -25.07 -7.27 10.63
C ALA A 45 -25.19 -5.93 11.39
N HIS A 46 -24.23 -5.61 12.26
CA HIS A 46 -24.20 -4.38 13.06
C HIS A 46 -22.80 -3.75 13.01
N PRO A 47 -22.40 -3.15 11.88
CA PRO A 47 -21.14 -2.45 11.79
C PRO A 47 -21.12 -1.28 12.80
N PRO A 48 -20.01 -1.08 13.55
CA PRO A 48 -19.92 -0.07 14.62
C PRO A 48 -20.03 1.38 14.12
N HIS A 49 -19.84 1.61 12.81
CA HIS A 49 -20.13 2.86 12.13
C HIS A 49 -21.00 2.54 10.92
N ALA A 50 -22.17 3.19 10.83
CA ALA A 50 -22.97 3.14 9.62
C ALA A 50 -22.26 3.99 8.56
N GLU A 51 -21.39 3.37 7.77
CA GLU A 51 -21.04 3.99 6.49
C GLU A 51 -22.32 4.10 5.65
N PRO A 52 -22.62 5.26 5.05
CA PRO A 52 -23.69 5.33 4.08
C PRO A 52 -23.39 4.32 2.99
N THR A 53 -24.28 3.36 2.80
CA THR A 53 -24.13 2.29 1.81
C THR A 53 -23.83 2.92 0.44
N PRO A 54 -22.66 2.70 -0.17
CA PRO A 54 -22.37 3.26 -1.48
C PRO A 54 -23.26 2.53 -2.49
N GLY A 55 -24.08 3.27 -3.23
CA GLY A 55 -24.80 2.70 -4.36
C GLY A 55 -23.81 2.13 -5.36
N ILE A 56 -24.08 0.95 -5.92
CA ILE A 56 -23.25 0.33 -6.97
C ILE A 56 -23.09 1.25 -8.20
N ILE A 57 -24.01 2.21 -8.36
CA ILE A 57 -23.97 3.28 -9.36
C ILE A 57 -23.04 4.44 -8.99
N ASP A 58 -22.87 4.74 -7.69
CA ASP A 58 -21.92 5.76 -7.21
C ASP A 58 -20.48 5.28 -7.39
N ASN A 59 -20.20 3.99 -7.14
CA ASN A 59 -18.85 3.42 -7.31
C ASN A 59 -18.30 3.48 -8.75
N ILE A 60 -19.15 3.39 -9.78
CA ILE A 60 -18.71 3.47 -11.19
C ILE A 60 -18.63 4.92 -11.66
N SER A 61 -19.50 5.80 -11.13
CA SER A 61 -19.49 7.23 -11.41
C SER A 61 -18.30 7.92 -10.72
N ASP A 62 -18.05 7.63 -9.45
CA ASP A 62 -16.92 8.19 -8.67
C ASP A 62 -15.57 7.78 -9.25
N THR A 63 -15.41 6.53 -9.68
CA THR A 63 -14.11 6.06 -10.22
C THR A 63 -13.78 6.70 -11.58
N LEU A 64 -14.79 7.13 -12.36
CA LEU A 64 -14.60 7.75 -13.68
C LEU A 64 -14.63 9.28 -13.65
N LEU A 65 -15.40 9.89 -12.74
CA LEU A 65 -15.45 11.35 -12.55
C LEU A 65 -14.25 11.84 -11.70
N ASN A 66 -13.82 11.07 -10.69
CA ASN A 66 -12.64 11.43 -9.88
C ASN A 66 -11.29 11.09 -10.54
N ALA A 67 -11.28 10.33 -11.64
CA ALA A 67 -10.02 10.00 -12.35
C ALA A 67 -9.33 11.21 -13.01
N PHE A 68 -10.04 12.35 -13.13
CA PHE A 68 -9.52 13.57 -13.74
C PHE A 68 -9.65 14.82 -12.85
N SER A 69 -10.26 14.72 -11.66
CA SER A 69 -10.28 15.81 -10.68
C SER A 69 -8.93 15.83 -9.93
N ARG A 70 -8.25 16.98 -9.96
CA ARG A 70 -7.03 17.21 -9.19
C ARG A 70 -7.40 18.07 -8.00
N MET A 71 -7.04 17.64 -6.80
CA MET A 71 -7.21 18.44 -5.58
C MET A 71 -6.72 19.86 -5.81
N ARG A 72 -7.52 20.85 -5.45
CA ARG A 72 -7.26 22.25 -5.82
C ARG A 72 -6.03 22.83 -5.13
N LYS A 73 -5.70 22.33 -3.94
CA LYS A 73 -4.49 22.66 -3.17
C LYS A 73 -3.95 21.41 -2.46
N PRO A 74 -3.13 20.60 -3.13
CA PRO A 74 -2.50 19.46 -2.47
C PRO A 74 -1.52 19.96 -1.40
N ASP A 75 -1.67 19.47 -0.18
CA ASP A 75 -0.75 19.77 0.93
C ASP A 75 0.60 19.07 0.69
N GLU A 76 1.68 19.85 0.73
CA GLU A 76 3.05 19.41 0.46
C GLU A 76 3.49 18.23 1.34
N ARG A 77 2.96 18.13 2.57
CA ARG A 77 3.26 17.02 3.48
C ARG A 77 2.83 15.69 2.88
N PHE A 78 1.60 15.58 2.38
CA PHE A 78 1.10 14.35 1.78
C PHE A 78 1.76 14.05 0.43
N LEU A 79 2.13 15.08 -0.33
CA LEU A 79 2.91 14.91 -1.57
C LEU A 79 4.28 14.28 -1.28
N SER A 80 5.02 14.82 -0.31
CA SER A 80 6.34 14.30 0.09
C SER A 80 6.24 12.89 0.68
N MET A 81 5.19 12.61 1.47
CA MET A 81 4.92 11.27 2.00
C MET A 81 4.69 10.26 0.89
N ARG A 82 3.84 10.60 -0.09
CA ARG A 82 3.55 9.72 -1.23
C ARG A 82 4.79 9.46 -2.06
N GLU A 83 5.55 10.51 -2.39
CA GLU A 83 6.81 10.36 -3.12
C GLU A 83 7.79 9.45 -2.37
N GLY A 84 7.93 9.62 -1.05
CA GLY A 84 8.79 8.75 -0.25
C GLY A 84 8.35 7.28 -0.26
N VAL A 85 7.04 7.01 -0.24
CA VAL A 85 6.53 5.63 -0.35
C VAL A 85 6.71 5.07 -1.76
N ASP A 86 6.50 5.88 -2.80
CA ASP A 86 6.69 5.47 -4.19
C ASP A 86 8.17 5.10 -4.46
N GLN A 87 9.10 5.95 -4.05
CA GLN A 87 10.54 5.66 -4.14
C GLN A 87 10.92 4.40 -3.35
N PHE A 88 10.36 4.23 -2.16
CA PHE A 88 10.62 3.05 -1.34
C PHE A 88 10.14 1.77 -2.01
N GLU A 89 8.93 1.76 -2.56
CA GLU A 89 8.39 0.60 -3.27
C GLU A 89 9.17 0.26 -4.54
N GLU A 90 9.55 1.26 -5.34
CA GLU A 90 10.43 1.05 -6.50
C GLU A 90 11.75 0.41 -6.06
N GLY A 91 12.33 0.90 -4.96
CA GLY A 91 13.52 0.32 -4.34
C GLY A 91 13.33 -1.14 -3.94
N LEU A 92 12.20 -1.48 -3.30
CA LEU A 92 11.87 -2.86 -2.94
C LEU A 92 11.72 -3.75 -4.18
N VAL A 93 11.00 -3.32 -5.22
CA VAL A 93 10.82 -4.10 -6.45
C VAL A 93 12.15 -4.39 -7.14
N VAL A 94 13.04 -3.39 -7.19
CA VAL A 94 14.39 -3.54 -7.75
C VAL A 94 15.21 -4.52 -6.89
N ALA A 95 15.17 -4.37 -5.57
CA ALA A 95 15.86 -5.27 -4.65
C ALA A 95 15.36 -6.71 -4.77
N GLU A 96 14.04 -6.95 -4.82
CA GLU A 96 13.45 -8.28 -5.02
C GLU A 96 14.00 -8.95 -6.29
N ARG A 97 14.07 -8.19 -7.38
CA ARG A 97 14.60 -8.68 -8.66
C ARG A 97 16.09 -9.01 -8.61
N ILE A 98 16.89 -8.21 -7.92
CA ILE A 98 18.32 -8.47 -7.75
C ILE A 98 18.53 -9.71 -6.88
N TRP A 99 17.86 -9.79 -5.73
CA TRP A 99 18.05 -10.88 -4.78
C TRP A 99 17.50 -12.21 -5.28
N ASN A 100 16.43 -12.22 -6.08
CA ASN A 100 16.01 -13.44 -6.78
C ASN A 100 17.07 -13.95 -7.75
N ARG A 101 17.78 -13.06 -8.46
CA ARG A 101 18.90 -13.45 -9.33
C ARG A 101 20.06 -14.00 -8.52
N VAL A 102 20.40 -13.38 -7.39
CA VAL A 102 21.42 -13.88 -6.46
C VAL A 102 21.06 -15.28 -5.97
N ARG A 103 19.84 -15.47 -5.47
CA ARG A 103 19.32 -16.76 -5.02
C ARG A 103 19.42 -17.85 -6.09
N ASN A 104 19.00 -17.55 -7.32
CA ASN A 104 19.09 -18.50 -8.43
C ASN A 104 20.56 -18.82 -8.75
N ARG A 105 21.43 -17.80 -8.79
CA ARG A 105 22.87 -18.01 -9.02
C ARG A 105 23.50 -18.85 -7.91
N THR A 106 23.11 -18.66 -6.65
CA THR A 106 23.54 -19.49 -5.52
C THR A 106 23.09 -20.94 -5.69
N SER A 107 21.88 -21.17 -6.21
CA SER A 107 21.38 -22.52 -6.53
C SER A 107 22.19 -23.16 -7.65
N ASP A 108 22.51 -22.43 -8.71
CA ASP A 108 23.35 -22.92 -9.81
C ASP A 108 24.74 -23.30 -9.30
N LEU A 109 25.37 -22.41 -8.51
CA LEU A 109 26.67 -22.68 -7.88
C LEU A 109 26.62 -23.90 -6.97
N THR A 110 25.54 -24.08 -6.20
CA THR A 110 25.36 -25.26 -5.35
C THR A 110 25.45 -26.54 -6.19
N ALA A 111 24.79 -26.58 -7.34
CA ALA A 111 24.84 -27.72 -8.25
C ALA A 111 26.23 -27.88 -8.90
N ASP A 112 26.82 -26.80 -9.40
CA ASP A 112 28.15 -26.82 -10.03
C ASP A 112 29.23 -27.38 -9.08
N TYR A 113 29.24 -26.96 -7.81
CA TYR A 113 30.18 -27.46 -6.80
C TYR A 113 29.93 -28.92 -6.43
N HIS A 114 28.66 -29.36 -6.42
CA HIS A 114 28.32 -30.76 -6.21
C HIS A 114 28.82 -31.64 -7.36
N ASP A 115 28.56 -31.24 -8.60
CA ASP A 115 28.97 -31.98 -9.80
C ASP A 115 30.50 -32.02 -9.93
N LEU A 116 31.18 -30.90 -9.60
CA LEU A 116 32.64 -30.84 -9.55
C LEU A 116 33.19 -31.82 -8.49
N ALA A 117 32.55 -31.91 -7.32
CA ALA A 117 32.95 -32.85 -6.29
C ALA A 117 32.88 -34.30 -6.78
N VAL A 118 31.80 -34.67 -7.47
CA VAL A 118 31.62 -36.01 -8.05
C VAL A 118 32.68 -36.29 -9.12
N ALA A 119 32.99 -35.32 -9.98
CA ALA A 119 34.04 -35.46 -10.99
C ALA A 119 35.43 -35.66 -10.36
N VAL A 120 35.77 -34.89 -9.32
CA VAL A 120 37.03 -35.02 -8.57
C VAL A 120 37.12 -36.38 -7.88
N GLN A 121 36.02 -36.87 -7.31
CA GLN A 121 35.99 -38.21 -6.72
C GLN A 121 36.23 -39.30 -7.78
N GLY A 122 35.63 -39.13 -8.96
CA GLY A 122 35.87 -39.97 -10.14
C GLY A 122 37.35 -40.05 -10.51
N LEU A 123 38.05 -38.91 -10.53
CA LEU A 123 39.50 -38.84 -10.76
C LEU A 123 40.30 -39.57 -9.68
N GLY A 124 39.84 -39.49 -8.42
CA GLY A 124 40.44 -40.22 -7.30
C GLY A 124 40.52 -41.74 -7.53
N PHE A 125 39.54 -42.33 -8.22
CA PHE A 125 39.55 -43.76 -8.58
C PHE A 125 40.54 -44.11 -9.70
N LEU A 126 40.91 -43.14 -10.54
CA LEU A 126 41.80 -43.35 -11.68
C LEU A 126 43.28 -43.09 -11.32
N GLU A 127 43.52 -42.15 -10.41
CA GLU A 127 44.86 -41.70 -10.02
C GLU A 127 45.34 -42.36 -8.72
N SER A 128 46.22 -43.36 -8.82
CA SER A 128 46.74 -44.11 -7.66
C SER A 128 47.73 -43.35 -6.77
N GLY A 129 48.33 -42.25 -7.27
CA GLY A 129 49.35 -41.48 -6.54
C GLY A 129 48.79 -40.32 -5.71
N ILE A 130 47.55 -39.89 -5.98
CA ILE A 130 46.94 -38.69 -5.38
C ILE A 130 45.48 -38.92 -4.96
N THR A 131 45.05 -40.18 -4.84
CA THR A 131 43.68 -40.56 -4.46
C THR A 131 43.21 -39.86 -3.18
N ASP A 132 44.02 -39.91 -2.11
CA ASP A 132 43.64 -39.35 -0.80
C ASP A 132 43.47 -37.81 -0.85
N PRO A 133 44.42 -37.02 -1.40
CA PRO A 133 44.20 -35.59 -1.61
C PRO A 133 42.97 -35.26 -2.47
N LEU A 134 42.71 -36.02 -3.55
CA LEU A 134 41.53 -35.81 -4.40
C LEU A 134 40.23 -36.09 -3.66
N ASN A 135 40.16 -37.17 -2.87
CA ASN A 135 38.99 -37.49 -2.07
C ASN A 135 38.71 -36.43 -1.00
N ASN A 136 39.76 -35.92 -0.33
CA ASN A 136 39.60 -34.82 0.62
C ASN A 136 39.12 -33.53 -0.06
N PHE A 137 39.62 -33.24 -1.27
CA PHE A 137 39.18 -32.08 -2.04
C PHE A 137 37.73 -32.22 -2.50
N SER A 138 37.33 -33.39 -2.99
CA SER A 138 35.95 -33.72 -3.32
C SER A 138 35.02 -33.50 -2.12
N ASN A 139 35.37 -34.01 -0.94
CA ASN A 139 34.59 -33.79 0.27
C ASN A 139 34.46 -32.30 0.61
N THR A 140 35.53 -31.52 0.47
CA THR A 140 35.50 -30.06 0.71
C THR A 140 34.54 -29.35 -0.25
N LEU A 141 34.49 -29.78 -1.52
CA LEU A 141 33.55 -29.24 -2.50
C LEU A 141 32.09 -29.62 -2.17
N LEU A 142 31.84 -30.83 -1.65
CA LEU A 142 30.52 -31.23 -1.17
C LEU A 142 30.09 -30.40 0.04
N GLU A 143 30.97 -30.17 1.00
CA GLU A 143 30.69 -29.33 2.16
C GLU A 143 30.44 -27.88 1.74
N PHE A 144 31.23 -27.33 0.81
CA PHE A 144 31.00 -26.00 0.27
C PHE A 144 29.65 -25.88 -0.47
N SER A 145 29.27 -26.90 -1.24
CA SER A 145 27.94 -27.00 -1.85
C SER A 145 26.83 -27.00 -0.78
N ALA A 146 27.01 -27.77 0.29
CA ALA A 146 26.07 -27.81 1.41
C ALA A 146 25.95 -26.45 2.12
N LEU A 147 27.06 -25.72 2.30
CA LEU A 147 27.08 -24.37 2.86
C LEU A 147 26.31 -23.36 1.98
N LEU A 148 26.49 -23.41 0.65
CA LEU A 148 25.73 -22.57 -0.28
C LEU A 148 24.23 -22.85 -0.18
N ARG A 149 23.85 -24.14 -0.14
CA ARG A 149 22.45 -24.56 0.03
C ARG A 149 21.88 -24.07 1.36
N HIS A 150 22.64 -24.22 2.44
CA HIS A 150 22.24 -23.77 3.76
C HIS A 150 21.97 -22.26 3.76
N THR A 151 22.93 -21.47 3.28
CA THR A 151 22.82 -20.00 3.17
C THR A 151 21.60 -19.56 2.36
N SER A 152 21.31 -20.26 1.27
CA SER A 152 20.11 -20.00 0.47
C SER A 152 18.83 -20.19 1.29
N GLN A 153 18.74 -21.27 2.05
CA GLN A 153 17.55 -21.64 2.84
C GLN A 153 17.37 -20.82 4.12
N THR A 154 18.46 -20.47 4.81
CA THR A 154 18.40 -19.82 6.13
C THR A 154 18.54 -18.31 6.07
N SER A 155 19.15 -17.76 5.01
CA SER A 155 19.34 -16.32 4.85
C SER A 155 18.56 -15.76 3.66
N LEU A 156 18.79 -16.26 2.44
CA LEU A 156 18.22 -15.65 1.23
C LEU A 156 16.70 -15.84 1.09
N ASP A 157 16.20 -17.06 1.33
CA ASP A 157 14.77 -17.36 1.23
C ASP A 157 13.93 -16.55 2.25
N PRO A 158 14.28 -16.49 3.55
CA PRO A 158 13.58 -15.65 4.52
C PRO A 158 13.67 -14.16 4.22
N PHE A 159 14.83 -13.69 3.72
CA PHE A 159 15.02 -12.30 3.31
C PHE A 159 14.08 -11.92 2.16
N LEU A 160 13.97 -12.75 1.12
CA LEU A 160 13.07 -12.50 -0.01
C LEU A 160 11.59 -12.48 0.41
N ILE A 161 11.20 -13.39 1.31
CA ILE A 161 9.85 -13.39 1.89
C ILE A 161 9.60 -12.11 2.70
N HIS A 162 10.59 -11.66 3.48
CA HIS A 162 10.51 -10.39 4.22
C HIS A 162 10.24 -9.22 3.30
N LEU A 163 11.06 -9.12 2.26
CA LEU A 163 11.02 -8.02 1.31
C LEU A 163 9.67 -7.94 0.59
N HIS A 164 9.12 -9.09 0.19
CA HIS A 164 7.78 -9.17 -0.38
C HIS A 164 6.68 -8.74 0.60
N SER A 165 6.77 -9.17 1.86
CA SER A 165 5.83 -8.78 2.92
C SER A 165 5.86 -7.27 3.20
N LEU A 166 7.03 -6.64 3.10
CA LEU A 166 7.22 -5.20 3.30
C LEU A 166 6.70 -4.39 2.10
N LEU A 167 6.80 -4.92 0.88
CA LEU A 167 6.17 -4.34 -0.30
C LEU A 167 4.64 -4.32 -0.16
N ALA A 168 4.05 -5.42 0.30
CA ALA A 168 2.61 -5.49 0.58
C ALA A 168 2.17 -4.50 1.68
N TYR A 169 3.00 -4.27 2.69
CA TYR A 169 2.72 -3.26 3.73
C TYR A 169 2.78 -1.84 3.18
N SER A 170 3.75 -1.56 2.30
CA SER A 170 3.87 -0.27 1.63
C SER A 170 2.65 0.03 0.75
N HIS A 171 2.12 -0.98 0.05
CA HIS A 171 0.88 -0.86 -0.71
C HIS A 171 -0.33 -0.54 0.18
N ALA A 172 -0.42 -1.16 1.36
CA ALA A 172 -1.48 -0.86 2.33
C ALA A 172 -1.38 0.60 2.80
N ASN A 173 -0.18 1.09 3.12
CA ASN A 173 0.03 2.49 3.50
C ASN A 173 -0.30 3.46 2.35
N ARG A 174 0.07 3.13 1.10
CA ARG A 174 -0.35 3.93 -0.07
C ARG A 174 -1.87 3.95 -0.23
N ALA A 175 -2.56 2.84 0.04
CA ALA A 175 -4.02 2.79 -0.02
C ALA A 175 -4.67 3.75 1.00
N VAL A 176 -4.09 3.90 2.20
CA VAL A 176 -4.55 4.91 3.20
C VAL A 176 -4.43 6.32 2.64
N MET A 177 -3.29 6.68 2.03
CA MET A 177 -3.12 7.99 1.40
C MET A 177 -4.09 8.23 0.24
N ARG A 178 -4.39 7.21 -0.57
CA ARG A 178 -5.40 7.31 -1.63
C ARG A 178 -6.80 7.55 -1.07
N LEU A 179 -7.15 6.87 0.02
CA LEU A 179 -8.44 7.05 0.67
C LEU A 179 -8.57 8.47 1.25
N ARG A 180 -7.48 9.01 1.81
CA ARG A 180 -7.40 10.41 2.24
C ARG A 180 -7.66 11.38 1.09
N ASP A 181 -6.99 11.18 -0.04
CA ASP A 181 -7.17 12.03 -1.22
C ASP A 181 -8.60 11.94 -1.77
N GLN A 182 -9.22 10.75 -1.74
CA GLN A 182 -10.63 10.58 -2.09
C GLN A 182 -11.54 11.41 -1.18
N LYS A 183 -11.36 11.35 0.15
CA LYS A 183 -12.18 12.15 1.08
C LYS A 183 -12.03 13.66 0.88
N GLN A 184 -10.82 14.10 0.50
CA GLN A 184 -10.60 15.50 0.16
C GLN A 184 -11.34 15.90 -1.13
N LEU A 185 -11.33 15.05 -2.16
CA LEU A 185 -12.07 15.28 -3.39
C LEU A 185 -13.58 15.32 -3.14
N ASP A 186 -14.13 14.37 -2.38
CA ASP A 186 -15.55 14.34 -2.01
C ASP A 186 -16.00 15.66 -1.36
N PHE A 187 -15.16 16.21 -0.47
CA PHE A 187 -15.40 17.52 0.17
C PHE A 187 -15.35 18.68 -0.82
N GLU A 188 -14.36 18.71 -1.72
CA GLU A 188 -14.20 19.77 -2.74
C GLU A 188 -15.39 19.76 -3.71
N GLU A 189 -15.81 18.59 -4.18
CA GLU A 189 -16.96 18.42 -5.08
C GLU A 189 -18.27 18.85 -4.43
N LEU A 190 -18.50 18.46 -3.17
CA LEU A 190 -19.70 18.87 -2.42
C LEU A 190 -19.73 20.38 -2.19
N SER A 191 -18.56 20.99 -1.93
CA SER A 191 -18.42 22.44 -1.78
C SER A 191 -18.71 23.18 -3.09
N ASP A 192 -18.19 22.69 -4.21
CA ASP A 192 -18.47 23.25 -5.54
C ASP A 192 -19.94 23.10 -5.92
N TYR A 193 -20.57 21.97 -5.57
CA TYR A 193 -22.00 21.76 -5.77
C TYR A 193 -22.85 22.75 -4.97
N LEU A 194 -22.52 22.94 -3.69
CA LEU A 194 -23.18 23.94 -2.84
C LEU A 194 -23.02 25.35 -3.43
N ALA A 195 -21.83 25.71 -3.93
CA ALA A 195 -21.58 27.00 -4.57
C ALA A 195 -22.44 27.18 -5.84
N GLY A 196 -22.57 26.14 -6.66
CA GLY A 196 -23.45 26.13 -7.84
C GLY A 196 -24.92 26.35 -7.48
N VAL A 197 -25.45 25.59 -6.50
CA VAL A 197 -26.84 25.71 -6.05
C VAL A 197 -27.11 27.09 -5.43
N THR A 198 -26.14 27.63 -4.67
CA THR A 198 -26.23 28.98 -4.09
C THR A 198 -26.28 30.05 -5.18
N ALA A 199 -25.43 29.95 -6.21
CA ALA A 199 -25.45 30.86 -7.34
C ALA A 199 -26.76 30.82 -8.14
N ASP A 200 -27.35 29.63 -8.33
CA ASP A 200 -28.65 29.48 -8.99
C ASP A 200 -29.78 30.11 -8.17
N ARG A 201 -29.74 29.96 -6.84
CA ARG A 201 -30.68 30.63 -5.94
C ARG A 201 -30.53 32.15 -5.99
N ASP A 202 -29.31 32.67 -6.02
CA ASP A 202 -29.05 34.10 -6.08
C ASP A 202 -29.50 34.70 -7.43
N ARG A 203 -29.32 33.98 -8.54
CA ARG A 203 -29.87 34.35 -9.85
C ARG A 203 -31.39 34.40 -9.82
N LEU A 204 -32.04 33.38 -9.24
CA LEU A 204 -33.49 33.32 -9.16
C LEU A 204 -34.05 34.42 -8.24
N SER A 205 -33.36 34.73 -7.15
CA SER A 205 -33.66 35.87 -6.28
C SER A 205 -33.58 37.20 -7.04
N ALA A 206 -32.50 37.44 -7.81
CA ALA A 206 -32.32 38.65 -8.61
C ALA A 206 -33.42 38.84 -9.68
N VAL A 207 -33.92 37.75 -10.25
CA VAL A 207 -35.05 37.75 -11.19
C VAL A 207 -36.36 38.12 -10.46
N ILE A 208 -36.62 37.55 -9.28
CA ILE A 208 -37.83 37.84 -8.48
C ILE A 208 -37.82 39.27 -7.94
N SER A 209 -36.67 39.79 -7.50
CA SER A 209 -36.53 41.14 -6.97
C SER A 209 -36.46 42.24 -8.04
N GLY A 210 -36.79 41.91 -9.30
CA GLY A 210 -36.89 42.86 -10.41
C GLY A 210 -35.54 43.44 -10.87
N HIS A 211 -34.41 42.91 -10.38
CA HIS A 211 -33.08 43.42 -10.72
C HIS A 211 -32.54 42.85 -12.04
N ALA A 212 -33.25 41.91 -12.68
CA ALA A 212 -32.91 41.38 -14.00
C ALA A 212 -33.45 42.22 -15.18
N GLY A 213 -34.02 43.41 -14.94
CA GLY A 213 -34.75 44.18 -15.96
C GLY A 213 -34.22 45.56 -16.34
N SER A 214 -33.18 46.12 -15.70
CA SER A 214 -32.87 47.55 -15.87
C SER A 214 -31.71 47.90 -16.82
N THR A 215 -31.17 46.96 -17.59
CA THR A 215 -30.09 47.24 -18.58
C THR A 215 -30.55 47.27 -20.04
N GLY A 216 -31.84 47.12 -20.33
CA GLY A 216 -32.38 47.15 -21.70
C GLY A 216 -33.32 48.32 -21.96
N LEU A 217 -32.79 49.48 -22.38
CA LEU A 217 -33.57 50.56 -22.99
C LEU A 217 -34.16 50.07 -24.33
N GLY A 218 -35.39 49.58 -24.34
CA GLY A 218 -36.07 49.16 -25.57
C GLY A 218 -37.58 48.97 -25.42
N LEU A 219 -38.35 49.51 -26.35
CA LEU A 219 -39.83 49.44 -26.42
C LEU A 219 -40.40 48.01 -26.39
N GLY A 220 -39.58 47.00 -26.72
CA GLY A 220 -39.94 45.58 -26.62
C GLY A 220 -40.08 45.06 -25.18
N SER A 221 -39.36 45.63 -24.21
CA SER A 221 -39.46 45.24 -22.79
C SER A 221 -40.83 45.58 -22.22
N TYR A 222 -41.37 46.75 -22.58
CA TYR A 222 -42.65 47.24 -22.06
C TYR A 222 -43.85 46.36 -22.48
N ILE A 223 -43.77 45.77 -23.68
CA ILE A 223 -44.81 44.85 -24.18
C ILE A 223 -44.66 43.46 -23.53
N LYS A 224 -43.42 42.98 -23.35
CA LYS A 224 -43.15 41.75 -22.61
C LYS A 224 -43.61 41.87 -21.16
N ASP A 225 -43.29 42.97 -20.48
CA ASP A 225 -43.68 43.24 -19.09
C ASP A 225 -45.20 43.30 -18.91
N ARG A 226 -45.95 43.84 -19.88
CA ARG A 226 -47.42 43.85 -19.84
C ARG A 226 -48.04 42.48 -20.11
N VAL A 227 -47.46 41.68 -21.01
CA VAL A 227 -47.90 40.31 -21.29
C VAL A 227 -47.54 39.37 -20.14
N GLU A 228 -46.40 39.59 -19.50
CA GLU A 228 -45.92 38.83 -18.34
C GLU A 228 -46.71 39.22 -17.08
N ALA A 229 -47.07 40.49 -16.88
CA ALA A 229 -47.98 40.92 -15.82
C ALA A 229 -49.41 40.36 -15.97
N LEU A 230 -49.89 40.12 -17.19
CA LEU A 230 -51.21 39.50 -17.45
C LEU A 230 -51.20 37.97 -17.27
N ARG A 231 -50.02 37.34 -17.32
CA ARG A 231 -49.81 35.89 -17.11
C ARG A 231 -49.24 35.56 -15.71
N GLY A 232 -48.85 36.58 -14.94
CA GLY A 232 -47.82 36.51 -13.88
C GLY A 232 -48.23 36.14 -12.46
N ALA A 233 -49.51 35.87 -12.16
CA ALA A 233 -49.89 35.48 -10.80
C ALA A 233 -49.47 34.03 -10.42
N ASP A 234 -49.35 33.14 -11.41
CA ASP A 234 -49.04 31.72 -11.19
C ASP A 234 -47.53 31.42 -11.32
N ASP A 235 -46.82 32.19 -12.16
CA ASP A 235 -45.37 32.02 -12.39
C ASP A 235 -44.54 32.52 -11.19
N ASP A 236 -44.89 33.66 -10.60
CA ASP A 236 -44.18 34.19 -9.43
C ASP A 236 -44.34 33.30 -8.21
N ARG A 237 -45.52 32.70 -8.01
CA ARG A 237 -45.74 31.71 -6.96
C ARG A 237 -44.90 30.44 -7.18
N SER A 238 -44.75 30.01 -8.44
CA SER A 238 -43.91 28.87 -8.80
C SER A 238 -42.41 29.15 -8.60
N ARG A 239 -41.95 30.39 -8.86
CA ARG A 239 -40.58 30.85 -8.66
C ARG A 239 -40.25 30.93 -7.17
N VAL A 240 -41.15 31.48 -6.35
CA VAL A 240 -41.01 31.52 -4.89
C VAL A 240 -40.92 30.11 -4.29
N GLU A 241 -41.72 29.14 -4.77
CA GLU A 241 -41.64 27.76 -4.30
C GLU A 241 -40.33 27.07 -4.73
N LYS A 242 -39.82 27.35 -5.94
CA LYS A 242 -38.49 26.88 -6.37
C LYS A 242 -37.39 27.48 -5.50
N MET A 243 -37.47 28.76 -5.16
CA MET A 243 -36.55 29.43 -4.25
C MET A 243 -36.54 28.76 -2.88
N ARG A 244 -37.72 28.50 -2.31
CA ARG A 244 -37.86 27.80 -1.02
C ARG A 244 -37.23 26.40 -1.04
N LYS A 245 -37.41 25.65 -2.14
CA LYS A 245 -36.78 24.34 -2.32
C LYS A 245 -35.25 24.44 -2.43
N LEU A 246 -34.75 25.46 -3.13
CA LEU A 246 -33.31 25.73 -3.20
C LEU A 246 -32.76 26.11 -1.82
N ASP A 247 -33.44 26.94 -1.05
CA ASP A 247 -33.00 27.31 0.30
C ASP A 247 -32.95 26.11 1.26
N ILE A 248 -33.93 25.20 1.21
CA ILE A 248 -33.89 23.94 1.98
C ILE A 248 -32.68 23.10 1.55
N LYS A 249 -32.48 22.93 0.24
CA LYS A 249 -31.36 22.16 -0.30
C LYS A 249 -30.01 22.79 0.05
N ILE A 250 -29.89 24.12 0.02
CA ILE A 250 -28.68 24.83 0.44
C ILE A 250 -28.38 24.53 1.90
N LYS A 251 -29.39 24.54 2.77
CA LYS A 251 -29.19 24.22 4.19
C LYS A 251 -28.72 22.77 4.38
N GLU A 252 -29.37 21.81 3.73
CA GLU A 252 -28.95 20.39 3.76
C GLU A 252 -27.52 20.20 3.23
N LEU A 253 -27.17 20.89 2.14
CA LEU A 253 -25.83 20.85 1.56
C LEU A 253 -24.80 21.54 2.46
N GLN A 254 -25.14 22.62 3.16
CA GLN A 254 -24.24 23.26 4.13
C GLN A 254 -23.90 22.32 5.30
N ASP A 255 -24.91 21.62 5.83
CA ASP A 255 -24.72 20.63 6.89
C ASP A 255 -23.85 19.45 6.40
N ALA A 256 -24.11 18.98 5.16
CA ALA A 256 -23.33 17.93 4.53
C ALA A 256 -21.87 18.35 4.26
N VAL A 257 -21.63 19.58 3.75
CA VAL A 257 -20.28 20.13 3.54
C VAL A 257 -19.52 20.24 4.85
N THR A 258 -20.17 20.68 5.93
CA THR A 258 -19.55 20.76 7.26
C THR A 258 -19.13 19.37 7.75
N THR A 259 -20.02 18.38 7.60
CA THR A 259 -19.72 16.98 7.98
C THR A 259 -18.58 16.40 7.13
N ALA A 260 -18.58 16.65 5.82
CA ALA A 260 -17.54 16.19 4.90
C ALA A 260 -16.19 16.85 5.20
N HIS A 261 -16.18 18.14 5.55
CA HIS A 261 -14.99 18.87 6.00
C HIS A 261 -14.40 18.25 7.26
N GLU A 262 -15.22 18.08 8.32
CA GLU A 262 -14.79 17.46 9.57
C GLU A 262 -14.24 16.04 9.36
N THR A 263 -14.88 15.27 8.47
CA THR A 263 -14.43 13.92 8.11
C THR A 263 -13.09 13.95 7.37
N SER A 264 -12.92 14.86 6.40
CA SER A 264 -11.67 15.02 5.64
C SER A 264 -10.50 15.45 6.53
N ASP A 265 -10.75 16.38 7.45
CA ASP A 265 -9.76 16.84 8.44
C ASP A 265 -9.36 15.70 9.38
N ALA A 266 -10.32 14.99 9.95
CA ALA A 266 -10.06 13.84 10.82
C ALA A 266 -9.28 12.73 10.10
N PHE A 267 -9.60 12.47 8.83
CA PHE A 267 -8.90 11.48 8.01
C PHE A 267 -7.47 11.91 7.67
N SER A 268 -7.26 13.21 7.42
CA SER A 268 -5.93 13.79 7.23
C SER A 268 -5.06 13.61 8.48
N ASP A 269 -5.60 13.88 9.66
CA ASP A 269 -4.90 13.70 10.94
C ASP A 269 -4.59 12.22 11.24
N GLU A 270 -5.52 11.31 10.95
CA GLU A 270 -5.28 9.87 11.09
C GLU A 270 -4.19 9.39 10.11
N THR A 271 -4.20 9.87 8.86
CA THR A 271 -3.19 9.51 7.85
C THR A 271 -1.80 9.95 8.27
N LEU A 272 -1.65 11.13 8.88
CA LEU A 272 -0.38 11.59 9.45
C LEU A 272 0.09 10.70 10.60
N ARG A 273 -0.83 10.27 11.48
CA ARG A 273 -0.51 9.34 12.57
C ARG A 273 -0.11 7.97 12.04
N GLU A 274 -0.86 7.43 11.09
CA GLU A 274 -0.57 6.14 10.45
C GLU A 274 0.78 6.16 9.74
N GLN A 275 1.10 7.24 9.03
CA GLN A 275 2.41 7.38 8.38
C GLN A 275 3.56 7.27 9.39
N ASN A 276 3.44 7.90 10.56
CA ASN A 276 4.47 7.79 11.59
C ASN A 276 4.63 6.35 12.08
N VAL A 277 3.51 5.66 12.34
CA VAL A 277 3.51 4.24 12.73
C VAL A 277 4.18 3.39 11.65
N PHE A 278 3.81 3.60 10.39
CA PHE A 278 4.39 2.92 9.23
C PHE A 278 5.91 3.15 9.14
N GLN A 279 6.40 4.38 9.33
CA GLN A 279 7.84 4.66 9.28
C GLN A 279 8.59 3.93 10.38
N TYR A 280 8.10 3.97 11.62
CA TYR A 280 8.73 3.24 12.74
C TYR A 280 8.74 1.72 12.51
N ALA A 281 7.61 1.15 12.09
CA ALA A 281 7.52 -0.27 11.79
C ALA A 281 8.44 -0.67 10.63
N LYS A 282 8.44 0.11 9.54
CA LYS A 282 9.32 -0.09 8.38
C LYS A 282 10.79 -0.08 8.79
N GLU A 283 11.22 0.89 9.60
CA GLU A 283 12.62 0.98 10.04
C GLU A 283 13.04 -0.21 10.89
N ALA A 284 12.19 -0.63 11.83
CA ALA A 284 12.43 -1.80 12.67
C ALA A 284 12.52 -3.08 11.83
N GLU A 285 11.55 -3.32 10.94
CA GLU A 285 11.52 -4.48 10.05
C GLU A 285 12.71 -4.50 9.08
N MET A 286 13.07 -3.36 8.49
CA MET A 286 14.25 -3.24 7.61
C MET A 286 15.54 -3.57 8.35
N LYS A 287 15.69 -3.09 9.59
CA LYS A 287 16.86 -3.38 10.42
C LYS A 287 16.97 -4.87 10.74
N GLU A 288 15.86 -5.51 11.11
CA GLU A 288 15.80 -6.95 11.36
C GLU A 288 16.14 -7.74 10.08
N MET A 289 15.51 -7.39 8.96
CA MET A 289 15.70 -8.05 7.66
C MET A 289 17.15 -7.97 7.18
N LEU A 290 17.71 -6.76 7.15
CA LEU A 290 19.07 -6.53 6.68
C LEU A 290 20.10 -7.09 7.66
N GLY A 291 19.83 -7.04 8.96
CA GLY A 291 20.64 -7.69 9.99
C GLY A 291 20.74 -9.20 9.79
N GLY A 292 19.59 -9.88 9.66
CA GLY A 292 19.57 -11.33 9.42
C GLY A 292 20.22 -11.74 8.10
N LEU A 293 20.13 -10.90 7.06
CA LEU A 293 20.87 -11.12 5.82
C LEU A 293 22.38 -10.99 6.06
N ALA A 294 22.84 -9.93 6.73
CA ALA A 294 24.25 -9.70 7.00
C ALA A 294 24.85 -10.82 7.87
N ASP A 295 24.16 -11.22 8.94
CA ASP A 295 24.58 -12.31 9.82
C ASP A 295 24.72 -13.63 9.06
N GLY A 296 23.74 -13.96 8.19
CA GLY A 296 23.80 -15.17 7.36
C GLY A 296 24.95 -15.14 6.34
N GLN A 297 25.28 -13.98 5.76
CA GLN A 297 26.46 -13.86 4.88
C GLN A 297 27.77 -14.00 5.66
N ILE A 298 27.85 -13.40 6.86
CA ILE A 298 29.03 -13.53 7.73
C ILE A 298 29.25 -14.99 8.13
N GLU A 299 28.18 -15.68 8.52
CA GLU A 299 28.22 -17.11 8.85
C GLU A 299 28.72 -17.93 7.65
N PHE A 300 28.14 -17.72 6.47
CA PHE A 300 28.57 -18.41 5.25
C PHE A 300 30.06 -18.23 4.96
N TYR A 301 30.55 -16.99 4.94
CA TYR A 301 31.94 -16.73 4.59
C TYR A 301 32.93 -17.27 5.63
N LYS A 302 32.58 -17.24 6.93
CA LYS A 302 33.41 -17.84 7.97
C LYS A 302 33.51 -19.36 7.80
N SER A 303 32.39 -20.05 7.68
CA SER A 303 32.36 -21.50 7.49
C SER A 303 33.07 -21.91 6.19
N ALA A 304 32.87 -21.15 5.11
CA ALA A 304 33.58 -21.36 3.86
C ALA A 304 35.10 -21.23 4.03
N MET A 305 35.57 -20.18 4.71
CA MET A 305 37.00 -19.99 4.96
C MET A 305 37.60 -21.17 5.73
N GLU A 306 36.92 -21.66 6.77
CA GLU A 306 37.39 -22.81 7.55
C GLU A 306 37.53 -24.08 6.69
N GLU A 307 36.57 -24.38 5.83
CA GLU A 307 36.63 -25.51 4.90
C GLU A 307 37.80 -25.37 3.90
N TRP A 308 37.97 -24.17 3.32
CA TRP A 308 39.06 -23.92 2.37
C TRP A 308 40.45 -23.94 3.02
N GLU A 309 40.60 -23.36 4.21
CA GLU A 309 41.87 -23.38 4.96
C GLU A 309 42.29 -24.80 5.36
N ARG A 310 41.33 -25.68 5.62
CA ARG A 310 41.59 -27.09 5.94
C ARG A 310 42.17 -27.88 4.78
N ILE A 311 41.72 -27.61 3.55
CA ILE A 311 42.12 -28.40 2.38
C ILE A 311 43.40 -27.90 1.70
N ILE A 312 43.69 -26.60 1.75
CA ILE A 312 44.86 -25.99 1.06
C ILE A 312 46.19 -26.72 1.39
N PRO A 313 46.54 -27.00 2.66
CA PRO A 313 47.79 -27.68 2.98
C PRO A 313 47.87 -29.12 2.45
N LEU A 314 46.74 -29.81 2.30
CA LEU A 314 46.68 -31.17 1.78
C LEU A 314 46.96 -31.18 0.28
N ILE A 315 46.39 -30.23 -0.46
CA ILE A 315 46.62 -30.09 -1.91
C ILE A 315 48.06 -29.62 -2.19
N GLN A 316 48.61 -28.68 -1.41
CA GLN A 316 49.99 -28.20 -1.59
C GLN A 316 51.05 -29.28 -1.39
N ARG A 317 50.72 -30.38 -0.69
CA ARG A 317 51.63 -31.51 -0.47
C ARG A 317 51.65 -32.50 -1.64
N ILE A 318 50.76 -32.36 -2.62
CA ILE A 318 50.76 -33.20 -3.82
C ILE A 318 52.07 -32.97 -4.59
N ARG A 319 52.89 -34.00 -4.69
CA ARG A 319 54.08 -34.00 -5.54
C ARG A 319 53.77 -34.78 -6.81
N VAL A 320 53.64 -34.08 -7.92
CA VAL A 320 53.59 -34.72 -9.24
C VAL A 320 55.04 -35.06 -9.60
N HIS A 321 55.39 -36.34 -9.57
CA HIS A 321 56.67 -36.78 -10.14
C HIS A 321 56.57 -36.65 -11.68
N PRO A 322 57.56 -36.03 -12.34
CA PRO A 322 57.55 -35.80 -13.78
C PRO A 322 57.62 -37.09 -14.60
#